data_AF-A0A7K4B589-F1
#
_entry.id   AF-A0A7K4B589-F1
#
_cell.length_a   1.000
_cell.length_b   1.000
_cell.length_c   1.000
_cell.angle_alpha   90.00
_cell.angle_beta   90.00
_cell.angle_gamma   90.00
#
_symmetry.space_group_name_H-M   'P 1'
#
loop_
_entity.id
_entity.type
_entity.pdbx_description
1 polymer ?
#
loop_
_entity_poly.entity_id
_entity_poly.type
_entity_poly.pdbx_seq_one_letter_code
_entity_poly.pdbx_strand_id
1 'polypeptide(L)'
;MSTHIIEELLSNLPEKEVPVRSVMVGVHWTAVCSSHCGLATTFAPDKPHDHSTHVRNVGNLHRKSAQELAKYALSKNTMEAGIGIAAINSLLEFDENDAVEVNASEVLMKQGAGKNVAIVGHFPFIPKVKKAVKNLWVIEQNPVEGDHPAHAASDIIPQADVVAITGSSLINHTLDDLLGLCKPEALVVILGPSTPISPVLFDHGANIIAGSKVIDETAVLNAISQGATFQQVTGVRLLAFTCP
;
A
#
# COMPACT_ATOMS: atom_id res chain seq x y z
N MET A 1 16.40 -8.89 -2.19
CA MET A 1 14.94 -8.71 -2.22
C MET A 1 14.46 -9.36 -3.48
N SER A 2 13.75 -10.48 -3.33
CA SER A 2 12.94 -11.04 -4.40
C SER A 2 11.78 -10.07 -4.63
N THR A 3 11.54 -9.61 -5.86
CA THR A 3 10.40 -8.73 -6.20
C THR A 3 9.33 -9.52 -6.94
N HIS A 4 9.04 -10.73 -6.46
CA HIS A 4 8.21 -11.69 -7.19
C HIS A 4 6.77 -11.19 -7.29
N ILE A 5 6.26 -10.57 -6.22
CA ILE A 5 4.89 -10.03 -6.19
C ILE A 5 4.73 -8.88 -7.19
N ILE A 6 5.70 -7.95 -7.26
CA ILE A 6 5.62 -6.81 -8.19
C ILE A 6 5.71 -7.31 -9.63
N GLU A 7 6.60 -8.25 -9.92
CA GLU A 7 6.74 -8.84 -11.26
C GLU A 7 5.46 -9.54 -11.71
N GLU A 8 4.81 -10.26 -10.80
CA GLU A 8 3.54 -10.95 -11.07
C GLU A 8 2.36 -9.98 -11.21
N LEU A 9 2.32 -8.91 -10.42
CA LEU A 9 1.36 -7.82 -10.63
C LEU A 9 1.53 -7.20 -12.02
N LEU A 10 2.77 -6.97 -12.44
CA LEU A 10 3.07 -6.40 -13.77
C LEU A 10 2.68 -7.33 -14.91
N SER A 11 2.85 -8.65 -14.76
CA SER A 11 2.48 -9.63 -15.79
C SER A 11 0.97 -9.81 -15.94
N ASN A 12 0.20 -9.48 -14.90
CA ASN A 12 -1.27 -9.52 -14.89
C ASN A 12 -1.92 -8.19 -15.34
N LEU A 13 -1.14 -7.16 -15.68
CA LEU A 13 -1.70 -5.90 -16.19
C LEU A 13 -2.30 -6.06 -17.59
N PRO A 14 -3.28 -5.22 -17.98
CA PRO A 14 -3.84 -5.25 -19.33
C PRO A 14 -2.77 -5.08 -20.41
N GLU A 15 -2.80 -5.96 -21.43
CA GLU A 15 -1.83 -5.91 -22.55
C GLU A 15 -1.92 -4.61 -23.36
N LYS A 16 -3.15 -4.10 -23.54
CA LYS A 16 -3.39 -2.86 -24.28
C LYS A 16 -2.95 -1.67 -23.45
N GLU A 17 -1.98 -0.92 -23.97
CA GLU A 17 -1.49 0.29 -23.33
C GLU A 17 -2.61 1.32 -23.07
N VAL A 18 -2.66 1.82 -21.84
CA VAL A 18 -3.61 2.85 -21.41
C VAL A 18 -2.87 4.17 -21.22
N PRO A 19 -3.28 5.27 -21.89
CA PRO A 19 -2.63 6.55 -21.72
C PRO A 19 -2.86 7.11 -20.31
N VAL A 20 -1.82 7.71 -19.74
CA VAL A 20 -1.91 8.41 -18.47
C VAL A 20 -2.60 9.76 -18.67
N ARG A 21 -3.63 10.05 -17.86
CA ARG A 21 -4.30 11.36 -17.82
C ARG A 21 -3.55 12.33 -16.92
N SER A 22 -3.08 11.87 -15.78
CA SER A 22 -2.40 12.71 -14.79
C SER A 22 -1.44 11.91 -13.93
N VAL A 23 -0.37 12.57 -13.50
CA VAL A 23 0.57 12.09 -12.48
C VAL A 23 0.76 13.22 -11.49
N MET A 24 0.56 12.95 -10.21
CA MET A 24 0.74 13.90 -9.14
C MET A 24 1.55 13.28 -8.01
N VAL A 25 2.65 13.90 -7.66
CA VAL A 25 3.47 13.50 -6.51
C VAL A 25 3.31 14.59 -5.45
N GLY A 26 2.41 14.36 -4.50
CA GLY A 26 2.22 15.21 -3.33
C GLY A 26 3.09 14.76 -2.17
N VAL A 27 3.13 15.55 -1.09
CA VAL A 27 4.02 15.31 0.07
C VAL A 27 3.74 13.99 0.80
N HIS A 28 2.48 13.54 0.80
CA HIS A 28 2.06 12.28 1.45
C HIS A 28 1.61 11.21 0.46
N TRP A 29 1.07 11.61 -0.69
CA TRP A 29 0.43 10.70 -1.64
C TRP A 29 0.90 10.98 -3.06
N THR A 30 1.12 9.90 -3.79
CA THR A 30 1.31 9.89 -5.23
C THR A 30 0.04 9.35 -5.88
N ALA A 31 -0.44 10.02 -6.91
CA ALA A 31 -1.57 9.60 -7.72
C ALA A 31 -1.15 9.44 -9.18
N VAL A 32 -1.61 8.37 -9.81
CA VAL A 32 -1.54 8.17 -11.26
C VAL A 32 -2.94 7.84 -11.74
N CYS A 33 -3.45 8.60 -12.70
CA CYS A 33 -4.77 8.33 -13.25
C CYS A 33 -4.67 7.85 -14.70
N SER A 34 -5.18 6.65 -14.96
CA SER A 34 -5.25 5.93 -16.24
C SER A 34 -6.63 5.30 -16.43
N SER A 35 -6.86 3.98 -16.46
CA SER A 35 -8.23 3.41 -16.49
C SER A 35 -9.06 3.94 -15.32
N HIS A 36 -8.47 3.92 -14.13
CA HIS A 36 -8.95 4.52 -12.89
C HIS A 36 -7.91 5.49 -12.35
N CYS A 37 -8.08 6.01 -11.12
CA CYS A 37 -7.00 6.69 -10.43
C CYS A 37 -6.48 5.83 -9.27
N GLY A 38 -5.19 5.52 -9.33
CA GLY A 38 -4.49 4.73 -8.32
C GLY A 38 -3.67 5.62 -7.39
N LEU A 39 -3.58 5.20 -6.14
CA LEU A 39 -2.86 5.91 -5.08
C LEU A 39 -1.68 5.09 -4.58
N ALA A 40 -0.67 5.79 -4.07
CA ALA A 40 0.46 5.24 -3.34
C ALA A 40 0.97 6.26 -2.32
N THR A 41 1.59 5.79 -1.25
CA THR A 41 2.30 6.64 -0.30
C THR A 41 3.52 7.27 -0.97
N THR A 42 3.71 8.57 -0.80
CA THR A 42 4.95 9.23 -1.21
C THR A 42 6.02 9.04 -0.13
N PHE A 43 7.14 8.41 -0.49
CA PHE A 43 8.35 8.42 0.33
C PHE A 43 9.13 9.68 0.00
N ALA A 44 9.09 10.66 0.90
CA ALA A 44 9.87 11.88 0.76
C ALA A 44 11.37 11.59 0.96
N PRO A 45 12.27 12.29 0.25
CA PRO A 45 13.69 12.22 0.53
C PRO A 45 13.98 12.72 1.97
N ASP A 46 14.93 12.08 2.66
CA ASP A 46 15.32 12.45 4.03
C ASP A 46 15.92 13.86 4.13
N LYS A 47 16.40 14.40 3.01
CA LYS A 47 17.08 15.70 2.94
C LYS A 47 16.40 16.64 1.95
N PRO A 48 16.15 17.90 2.33
CA PRO A 48 15.81 18.94 1.37
C PRO A 48 16.88 19.04 0.29
N HIS A 49 16.47 19.22 -0.97
CA HIS A 49 17.38 19.34 -2.12
C HIS A 49 18.29 18.13 -2.35
N ASP A 50 17.80 16.92 -2.05
CA ASP A 50 18.50 15.71 -2.46
C ASP A 50 18.62 15.66 -4.00
N HIS A 51 19.86 15.76 -4.50
CA HIS A 51 20.20 15.69 -5.92
C HIS A 51 20.66 14.30 -6.34
N SER A 52 20.51 13.27 -5.51
CA SER A 52 20.86 11.89 -5.84
C SER A 52 19.65 11.03 -6.19
N THR A 53 18.49 11.36 -5.63
CA THR A 53 17.22 10.68 -5.91
C THR A 53 16.52 11.33 -7.10
N HIS A 54 16.61 10.70 -8.28
CA HIS A 54 16.04 11.22 -9.51
C HIS A 54 14.90 10.36 -10.05
N VAL A 55 13.78 10.99 -10.37
CA VAL A 55 12.70 10.36 -11.15
C VAL A 55 13.01 10.53 -12.64
N ARG A 56 13.19 9.40 -13.35
CA ARG A 56 13.49 9.36 -14.78
C ARG A 56 12.31 9.88 -15.60
N ASN A 57 12.61 10.64 -16.65
CA ASN A 57 11.62 11.26 -17.56
C ASN A 57 10.67 12.27 -16.89
N VAL A 58 11.07 12.89 -15.77
CA VAL A 58 10.29 13.97 -15.14
C VAL A 58 9.96 15.07 -16.16
N GLY A 59 8.77 15.67 -16.05
CA GLY A 59 8.22 16.59 -17.05
C GLY A 59 7.55 15.90 -18.25
N ASN A 60 7.73 14.59 -18.43
CA ASN A 60 7.14 13.83 -19.54
C ASN A 60 6.36 12.58 -19.09
N LEU A 61 6.19 12.33 -17.78
CA LEU A 61 5.49 11.14 -17.28
C LEU A 61 4.04 11.02 -17.79
N HIS A 62 3.34 12.15 -17.94
CA HIS A 62 1.99 12.22 -18.50
C HIS A 62 1.90 11.80 -19.98
N ARG A 63 3.03 11.65 -20.67
CA ARG A 63 3.11 11.20 -22.08
C ARG A 63 3.33 9.69 -22.20
N LYS A 64 3.44 8.98 -21.08
CA LYS A 64 3.66 7.53 -21.03
C LYS A 64 2.34 6.78 -20.94
N SER A 65 2.39 5.49 -21.27
CA SER A 65 1.34 4.57 -20.86
C SER A 65 1.44 4.28 -19.36
N ALA A 66 0.31 3.90 -18.75
CA ALA A 66 0.31 3.50 -17.34
C ALA A 66 1.12 2.23 -17.12
N GLN A 67 1.21 1.34 -18.11
CA GLN A 67 2.07 0.15 -18.07
C GLN A 67 3.56 0.53 -18.07
N GLU A 68 3.97 1.53 -18.84
CA GLU A 68 5.33 2.06 -18.77
C GLU A 68 5.64 2.63 -17.39
N LEU A 69 4.70 3.38 -16.78
CA LEU A 69 4.86 3.89 -15.42
C LEU A 69 4.83 2.77 -14.38
N ALA A 70 3.98 1.75 -14.54
CA ALA A 70 3.90 0.61 -13.62
C ALA A 70 5.26 -0.08 -13.44
N LYS A 71 6.06 -0.20 -14.51
CA LYS A 71 7.44 -0.72 -14.44
C LYS A 71 8.37 0.09 -13.54
N TYR A 72 8.00 1.30 -13.13
CA TYR A 72 8.75 2.07 -12.13
C TYR A 72 8.66 1.44 -10.74
N ALA A 73 7.68 0.58 -10.47
CA ALA A 73 7.53 -0.15 -9.21
C ALA A 73 8.77 -0.99 -8.86
N LEU A 74 9.54 -1.42 -9.87
CA LEU A 74 10.80 -2.16 -9.71
C LEU A 74 12.01 -1.27 -9.37
N SER A 75 11.84 0.06 -9.36
CA SER A 75 12.95 0.99 -9.10
C SER A 75 13.37 0.96 -7.64
N LYS A 76 14.68 1.06 -7.39
CA LYS A 76 15.23 1.26 -6.04
C LYS A 76 14.97 2.66 -5.51
N ASN A 77 14.63 3.61 -6.38
CA ASN A 77 14.18 4.93 -5.98
C ASN A 77 12.72 4.81 -5.52
N THR A 78 12.47 4.96 -4.22
CA THR A 78 11.13 4.81 -3.63
C THR A 78 10.11 5.81 -4.17
N MET A 79 10.54 6.99 -4.63
CA MET A 79 9.64 7.94 -5.31
C MET A 79 9.21 7.43 -6.69
N GLU A 80 10.12 6.83 -7.45
CA GLU A 80 9.77 6.14 -8.71
C GLU A 80 8.89 4.93 -8.44
N ALA A 81 9.25 4.11 -7.45
CA ALA A 81 8.48 2.94 -7.08
C ALA A 81 7.05 3.33 -6.66
N GLY A 82 6.88 4.42 -5.90
CA GLY A 82 5.57 4.97 -5.54
C GLY A 82 4.74 5.35 -6.77
N ILE A 83 5.34 6.00 -7.77
CA ILE A 83 4.67 6.28 -9.06
C ILE A 83 4.25 4.97 -9.74
N GLY A 84 5.11 3.96 -9.72
CA GLY A 84 4.81 2.66 -10.31
C GLY A 84 3.68 1.92 -9.61
N ILE A 85 3.66 1.90 -8.28
CA ILE A 85 2.58 1.28 -7.51
C ILE A 85 1.26 2.03 -7.74
N ALA A 86 1.28 3.37 -7.77
CA ALA A 86 0.08 4.15 -8.12
C ALA A 86 -0.40 3.83 -9.55
N ALA A 87 0.51 3.64 -10.50
CA ALA A 87 0.18 3.25 -11.87
C ALA A 87 -0.42 1.83 -11.95
N ILE A 88 0.13 0.85 -11.21
CA ILE A 88 -0.47 -0.48 -11.06
C ILE A 88 -1.90 -0.35 -10.53
N ASN A 89 -2.09 0.37 -9.43
CA ASN A 89 -3.41 0.58 -8.81
C ASN A 89 -4.40 1.29 -9.73
N SER A 90 -3.92 2.08 -10.70
CA SER A 90 -4.76 2.77 -11.69
C SER A 90 -5.27 1.87 -12.83
N LEU A 91 -4.64 0.70 -13.00
CA LEU A 91 -4.92 -0.25 -14.08
C LEU A 91 -5.74 -1.46 -13.64
N LEU A 92 -5.78 -1.75 -12.33
CA LEU A 92 -6.47 -2.92 -11.80
C LEU A 92 -7.99 -2.73 -11.82
N GLU A 93 -8.68 -3.74 -12.35
CA GLU A 93 -10.13 -3.88 -12.30
C GLU A 93 -10.49 -5.00 -11.31
N PHE A 94 -11.61 -4.82 -10.61
CA PHE A 94 -12.12 -5.79 -9.65
C PHE A 94 -13.65 -5.66 -9.59
N ASP A 95 -14.33 -6.77 -9.30
CA ASP A 95 -15.77 -6.75 -9.05
C ASP A 95 -16.04 -6.22 -7.64
N GLU A 96 -16.75 -5.10 -7.55
CA GLU A 96 -17.13 -4.51 -6.26
C GLU A 96 -18.13 -5.37 -5.48
N ASN A 97 -18.83 -6.31 -6.15
CA ASN A 97 -19.74 -7.23 -5.47
C ASN A 97 -18.99 -8.21 -4.54
N ASP A 98 -17.71 -8.45 -4.81
CA ASP A 98 -16.83 -9.26 -3.96
C ASP A 98 -16.22 -8.44 -2.82
N ALA A 99 -16.43 -7.12 -2.82
CA ALA A 99 -15.90 -6.20 -1.82
C ALA A 99 -16.87 -6.06 -0.64
N VAL A 100 -16.31 -6.01 0.57
CA VAL A 100 -17.00 -5.49 1.74
C VAL A 100 -16.44 -4.10 2.05
N GLU A 101 -17.33 -3.12 2.15
CA GLU A 101 -16.97 -1.79 2.64
C GLU A 101 -16.80 -1.85 4.17
N VAL A 102 -15.62 -2.28 4.61
CA VAL A 102 -15.26 -2.40 6.03
C VAL A 102 -13.94 -1.70 6.31
N ASN A 103 -13.84 -1.08 7.48
CA ASN A 103 -12.61 -0.46 7.92
C ASN A 103 -11.62 -1.54 8.38
N ALA A 104 -10.38 -1.52 7.88
CA ALA A 104 -9.34 -2.47 8.29
C ALA A 104 -9.15 -2.54 9.82
N SER A 105 -9.35 -1.42 10.53
CA SER A 105 -9.27 -1.41 12.00
C SER A 105 -10.36 -2.27 12.67
N GLU A 106 -11.56 -2.35 12.09
CA GLU A 106 -12.64 -3.20 12.61
C GLU A 106 -12.33 -4.68 12.43
N VAL A 107 -11.76 -5.02 11.26
CA VAL A 107 -11.26 -6.37 10.99
C VAL A 107 -10.20 -6.76 12.03
N LEU A 108 -9.21 -5.91 12.26
CA LEU A 108 -8.13 -6.16 13.22
C LEU A 108 -8.65 -6.28 14.66
N MET A 109 -9.59 -5.42 15.08
CA MET A 109 -10.18 -5.50 16.42
C MET A 109 -10.98 -6.80 16.62
N LYS A 110 -11.80 -7.19 15.63
CA LYS A 110 -12.62 -8.39 15.71
C LYS A 110 -11.78 -9.66 15.67
N GLN A 111 -10.85 -9.75 14.72
CA GLN A 111 -10.05 -10.96 14.49
C GLN A 111 -8.89 -11.10 15.47
N GLY A 112 -8.38 -9.97 15.98
CA GLY A 112 -7.31 -9.91 16.97
C GLY A 112 -7.76 -9.96 18.42
N ALA A 113 -9.07 -10.02 18.69
CA ALA A 113 -9.59 -10.05 20.06
C ALA A 113 -8.99 -11.20 20.87
N GLY A 114 -8.29 -10.87 21.96
CA GLY A 114 -7.60 -11.86 22.81
C GLY A 114 -6.34 -12.50 22.21
N LYS A 115 -5.88 -12.05 21.03
CA LYS A 115 -4.74 -12.61 20.29
C LYS A 115 -3.52 -11.68 20.25
N ASN A 116 -2.41 -12.22 19.77
CA ASN A 116 -1.21 -11.45 19.45
C ASN A 116 -1.33 -10.81 18.06
N VAL A 117 -1.16 -9.50 17.97
CA VAL A 117 -1.26 -8.76 16.72
C VAL A 117 0.03 -8.02 16.43
N ALA A 118 0.57 -8.19 15.22
CA ALA A 118 1.65 -7.38 14.68
C ALA A 118 1.11 -6.46 13.58
N ILE A 119 1.52 -5.19 13.59
CA ILE A 119 1.19 -4.22 12.55
C ILE A 119 2.51 -3.65 12.00
N VAL A 120 2.75 -3.82 10.70
CA VAL A 120 3.84 -3.17 9.98
C VAL A 120 3.28 -1.90 9.34
N GLY A 121 3.73 -0.75 9.82
CA GLY A 121 3.13 0.54 9.49
C GLY A 121 2.53 1.24 10.71
N HIS A 122 2.76 2.54 10.87
CA HIS A 122 2.09 3.35 11.89
C HIS A 122 0.77 3.95 11.38
N PHE A 123 -0.36 3.52 11.97
CA PHE A 123 -1.70 3.94 11.58
C PHE A 123 -2.46 4.68 12.70
N PRO A 124 -3.32 5.66 12.37
CA PRO A 124 -4.06 6.43 13.38
C PRO A 124 -5.05 5.60 14.21
N PHE A 125 -5.39 4.37 13.78
CA PHE A 125 -6.30 3.49 14.51
C PHE A 125 -5.60 2.58 15.54
N ILE A 126 -4.26 2.58 15.62
CA ILE A 126 -3.48 1.76 16.58
C ILE A 126 -4.00 1.88 18.02
N PRO A 127 -4.30 3.09 18.56
CA PRO A 127 -4.82 3.22 19.93
C PRO A 127 -6.15 2.51 20.16
N LYS A 128 -6.98 2.31 19.12
CA LYS A 128 -8.23 1.55 19.22
C LYS A 128 -7.96 0.05 19.24
N VAL A 129 -7.11 -0.43 18.32
CA VAL A 129 -6.73 -1.86 18.24
C VAL A 129 -6.08 -2.32 19.54
N LYS A 130 -5.18 -1.51 20.12
CA LYS A 130 -4.49 -1.82 21.39
C LYS A 130 -5.43 -2.17 22.54
N LYS A 131 -6.65 -1.63 22.54
CA LYS A 131 -7.66 -1.89 23.59
C LYS A 131 -8.42 -3.20 23.41
N ALA A 132 -8.41 -3.77 22.19
CA ALA A 132 -9.20 -4.95 21.84
C ALA A 132 -8.37 -6.24 21.85
N VAL A 133 -7.06 -6.15 21.61
CA VAL A 133 -6.17 -7.30 21.42
C VAL A 133 -5.41 -7.65 22.71
N LYS A 134 -4.83 -8.85 22.78
CA LYS A 134 -4.04 -9.27 23.96
C LYS A 134 -2.67 -8.61 23.98
N ASN A 135 -1.94 -8.70 22.87
CA ASN A 135 -0.66 -8.06 22.65
C ASN A 135 -0.70 -7.32 21.31
N LEU A 136 -0.12 -6.13 21.25
CA LEU A 136 0.04 -5.36 20.02
C LEU A 136 1.49 -4.94 19.86
N TRP A 137 2.08 -5.29 18.73
CA TRP A 137 3.40 -4.83 18.30
C TRP A 137 3.25 -4.04 17.02
N VAL A 138 3.77 -2.81 17.02
CA VAL A 138 3.83 -1.95 15.82
C VAL A 138 5.28 -1.91 15.37
N ILE A 139 5.53 -2.21 14.10
CA ILE A 139 6.86 -2.24 13.50
C ILE A 139 6.91 -1.13 12.45
N GLU A 140 7.89 -0.24 12.55
CA GLU A 140 7.99 0.92 11.67
C GLU A 140 9.46 1.24 11.32
N GLN A 141 9.68 1.82 10.14
CA GLN A 141 11.01 2.24 9.69
C GLN A 141 11.53 3.44 10.50
N ASN A 142 10.62 4.37 10.80
CA ASN A 142 10.86 5.54 11.64
C ASN A 142 9.98 5.43 12.90
N PRO A 143 10.33 4.53 13.84
CA PRO A 143 9.47 4.21 14.98
C PRO A 143 9.31 5.43 15.90
N VAL A 144 8.09 5.60 16.41
CA VAL A 144 7.82 6.54 17.52
C VAL A 144 7.78 5.79 18.86
N GLU A 145 7.50 6.51 19.95
CA GLU A 145 7.41 5.89 21.27
C GLU A 145 6.37 4.75 21.30
N GLY A 146 6.84 3.56 21.69
CA GLY A 146 6.02 2.35 21.76
C GLY A 146 6.06 1.48 20.50
N ASP A 147 6.65 1.96 19.40
CA ASP A 147 6.88 1.17 18.20
C ASP A 147 8.22 0.42 18.27
N HIS A 148 8.33 -0.62 17.45
CA HIS A 148 9.54 -1.41 17.24
C HIS A 148 10.20 -1.02 15.91
N PRO A 149 11.54 -1.02 15.83
CA PRO A 149 12.25 -0.76 14.60
C PRO A 149 12.07 -1.92 13.59
N ALA A 150 12.20 -1.62 12.30
CA ALA A 150 12.03 -2.59 11.22
C ALA A 150 12.83 -3.91 11.38
N HIS A 151 14.04 -3.86 11.94
CA HIS A 151 14.86 -5.07 12.14
C HIS A 151 14.29 -6.06 13.17
N ALA A 152 13.35 -5.64 14.02
CA ALA A 152 12.67 -6.51 14.96
C ALA A 152 11.58 -7.38 14.31
N ALA A 153 11.26 -7.15 13.03
CA ALA A 153 10.21 -7.87 12.31
C ALA A 153 10.42 -9.39 12.32
N SER A 154 11.66 -9.86 12.12
CA SER A 154 12.00 -11.29 12.09
C SER A 154 11.75 -12.00 13.40
N ASP A 155 11.80 -11.28 14.52
CA ASP A 155 11.59 -11.84 15.85
C ASP A 155 10.10 -11.74 16.25
N ILE A 156 9.42 -10.67 15.85
CA ILE A 156 8.05 -10.35 16.27
C ILE A 156 7.00 -11.04 15.40
N ILE A 157 7.09 -10.94 14.08
CA ILE A 157 6.04 -11.39 13.15
C ILE A 157 5.72 -12.90 13.32
N PRO A 158 6.71 -13.80 13.49
CA PRO A 158 6.41 -15.23 13.69
C PRO A 158 5.57 -15.55 14.94
N GLN A 159 5.49 -14.63 15.91
CA GLN A 159 4.73 -14.81 17.15
C GLN A 159 3.27 -14.32 17.05
N ALA A 160 2.94 -13.58 16.00
CA ALA A 160 1.62 -12.98 15.83
C ALA A 160 0.59 -13.99 15.28
N ASP A 161 -0.66 -13.85 15.73
CA ASP A 161 -1.80 -14.60 15.20
C ASP A 161 -2.52 -13.81 14.09
N VAL A 162 -2.39 -12.47 14.13
CA VAL A 162 -2.89 -11.56 13.10
C VAL A 162 -1.77 -10.61 12.73
N VAL A 163 -1.49 -10.47 11.43
CA VAL A 163 -0.45 -9.58 10.91
C VAL A 163 -1.11 -8.59 9.96
N ALA A 164 -0.95 -7.30 10.22
CA ALA A 164 -1.38 -6.23 9.34
C ALA A 164 -0.16 -5.61 8.68
N ILE A 165 -0.08 -5.59 7.34
CA ILE A 165 1.08 -5.08 6.59
C ILE A 165 0.64 -3.93 5.71
N THR A 166 1.27 -2.76 5.86
CA THR A 166 1.04 -1.63 4.96
C THR A 166 1.33 -1.99 3.50
N GLY A 167 0.45 -1.60 2.57
CA GLY A 167 0.68 -1.73 1.14
C GLY A 167 1.89 -0.91 0.65
N SER A 168 2.35 0.08 1.43
CA SER A 168 3.59 0.82 1.11
C SER A 168 4.85 -0.04 1.19
N SER A 169 4.79 -1.24 1.78
CA SER A 169 5.89 -2.22 1.75
C SER A 169 6.24 -2.71 0.34
N LEU A 170 5.33 -2.55 -0.64
CA LEU A 170 5.63 -2.76 -2.06
C LEU A 170 6.58 -1.69 -2.62
N ILE A 171 6.50 -0.46 -2.11
CA ILE A 171 7.28 0.67 -2.64
C ILE A 171 8.75 0.59 -2.22
N ASN A 172 9.01 0.03 -1.05
CA ASN A 172 10.36 -0.18 -0.52
C ASN A 172 10.83 -1.65 -0.62
N HIS A 173 10.10 -2.48 -1.38
CA HIS A 173 10.44 -3.88 -1.69
C HIS A 173 10.61 -4.79 -0.47
N THR A 174 9.83 -4.57 0.58
CA THR A 174 9.87 -5.40 1.81
C THR A 174 8.69 -6.36 1.94
N LEU A 175 7.65 -6.25 1.12
CA LEU A 175 6.44 -7.07 1.27
C LEU A 175 6.72 -8.57 1.21
N ASP A 176 7.47 -9.04 0.20
CA ASP A 176 7.80 -10.46 0.00
C ASP A 176 8.47 -11.05 1.27
N ASP A 177 9.47 -10.34 1.82
CA ASP A 177 10.19 -10.77 3.02
C ASP A 177 9.28 -10.76 4.26
N LEU A 178 8.41 -9.75 4.41
CA LEU A 178 7.47 -9.65 5.53
C LEU A 178 6.42 -10.76 5.52
N LEU A 179 5.92 -11.12 4.34
CA LEU A 179 4.99 -12.25 4.17
C LEU A 179 5.68 -13.58 4.50
N GLY A 180 6.95 -13.75 4.10
CA GLY A 180 7.76 -14.92 4.44
C GLY A 180 8.01 -15.13 5.94
N LEU A 181 7.84 -14.09 6.76
CA LEU A 181 7.94 -14.19 8.23
C LEU A 181 6.61 -14.62 8.90
N CYS A 182 5.49 -14.53 8.19
CA CYS A 182 4.19 -14.88 8.74
C CYS A 182 4.09 -16.40 8.90
N LYS A 183 3.63 -16.85 10.08
CA LYS A 183 3.35 -18.29 10.28
C LYS A 183 2.14 -18.71 9.42
N PRO A 184 2.08 -19.97 8.96
CA PRO A 184 1.02 -20.44 8.05
C PRO A 184 -0.41 -20.22 8.56
N GLU A 185 -0.62 -20.22 9.88
CA GLU A 185 -1.94 -20.07 10.50
C GLU A 185 -2.29 -18.61 10.84
N ALA A 186 -1.40 -17.64 10.61
CA ALA A 186 -1.69 -16.24 10.88
C ALA A 186 -2.72 -15.69 9.89
N LEU A 187 -3.61 -14.84 10.38
CA LEU A 187 -4.45 -14.02 9.52
C LEU A 187 -3.64 -12.81 9.04
N VAL A 188 -3.36 -12.75 7.74
CA VAL A 188 -2.60 -11.67 7.11
C VAL A 188 -3.54 -10.68 6.42
N VAL A 189 -3.41 -9.40 6.76
CA VAL A 189 -4.14 -8.28 6.18
C VAL A 189 -3.15 -7.33 5.52
N ILE A 190 -3.26 -7.12 4.21
CA ILE A 190 -2.49 -6.06 3.52
C ILE A 190 -3.40 -4.85 3.37
N LEU A 191 -2.95 -3.67 3.81
CA LEU A 191 -3.83 -2.51 3.95
C LEU A 191 -3.21 -1.17 3.58
N GLY A 192 -4.08 -0.27 3.13
CA GLY A 192 -3.78 1.14 2.85
C GLY A 192 -3.88 1.47 1.36
N PRO A 193 -3.84 2.77 0.99
CA PRO A 193 -4.11 3.21 -0.38
C PRO A 193 -3.13 2.69 -1.43
N SER A 194 -1.90 2.38 -1.00
CA SER A 194 -0.87 1.77 -1.85
C SER A 194 -1.15 0.32 -2.21
N THR A 195 -2.12 -0.34 -1.56
CA THR A 195 -2.39 -1.77 -1.72
C THR A 195 -3.09 -2.04 -3.06
N PRO A 196 -2.48 -2.84 -3.96
CA PRO A 196 -3.15 -3.32 -5.16
C PRO A 196 -4.33 -4.22 -4.80
N ILE A 197 -5.52 -3.89 -5.31
CA ILE A 197 -6.69 -4.76 -5.20
C ILE A 197 -6.56 -5.82 -6.30
N SER A 198 -5.79 -6.87 -6.02
CA SER A 198 -5.46 -7.93 -6.98
C SER A 198 -5.40 -9.29 -6.29
N PRO A 199 -5.96 -10.36 -6.91
CA PRO A 199 -5.86 -11.72 -6.38
C PRO A 199 -4.44 -12.22 -6.18
N VAL A 200 -3.46 -11.66 -6.90
CA VAL A 200 -2.03 -11.99 -6.74
C VAL A 200 -1.62 -11.91 -5.27
N LEU A 201 -2.10 -10.94 -4.50
CA LEU A 201 -1.72 -10.85 -3.08
C LEU A 201 -2.24 -12.03 -2.25
N PHE A 202 -3.38 -12.62 -2.61
CA PHE A 202 -3.89 -13.84 -1.95
C PHE A 202 -3.01 -15.05 -2.26
N ASP A 203 -2.55 -15.18 -3.51
CA ASP A 203 -1.62 -16.25 -3.92
C ASP A 203 -0.28 -16.18 -3.16
N HIS A 204 0.08 -15.00 -2.65
CA HIS A 204 1.27 -14.75 -1.84
C HIS A 204 1.01 -14.71 -0.33
N GLY A 205 -0.15 -15.20 0.13
CA GLY A 205 -0.42 -15.43 1.55
C GLY A 205 -1.17 -14.32 2.28
N ALA A 206 -1.65 -13.28 1.58
CA ALA A 206 -2.66 -12.40 2.17
C ALA A 206 -3.98 -13.18 2.35
N ASN A 207 -4.70 -12.92 3.43
CA ASN A 207 -6.08 -13.40 3.60
C ASN A 207 -7.09 -12.28 3.33
N ILE A 208 -6.69 -11.03 3.58
CA ILE A 208 -7.53 -9.85 3.42
C ILE A 208 -6.71 -8.75 2.74
N ILE A 209 -7.28 -8.13 1.71
CA ILE A 209 -6.70 -6.99 1.00
C ILE A 209 -7.61 -5.80 1.25
N ALA A 210 -7.11 -4.76 1.91
CA ALA A 210 -7.85 -3.54 2.25
C ALA A 210 -7.24 -2.32 1.53
N GLY A 211 -7.73 -2.06 0.31
CA GLY A 211 -7.28 -0.97 -0.53
C GLY A 211 -8.20 0.25 -0.52
N SER A 212 -8.02 1.11 -1.52
CA SER A 212 -8.87 2.27 -1.75
C SER A 212 -9.25 2.39 -3.22
N LYS A 213 -10.49 2.76 -3.48
CA LYS A 213 -10.97 3.13 -4.82
C LYS A 213 -11.20 4.64 -4.88
N VAL A 214 -10.57 5.31 -5.84
CA VAL A 214 -10.88 6.71 -6.16
C VAL A 214 -12.22 6.78 -6.88
N ILE A 215 -13.18 7.51 -6.32
CA ILE A 215 -14.51 7.76 -6.89
C ILE A 215 -14.70 9.19 -7.40
N ASP A 216 -13.86 10.13 -6.94
CA ASP A 216 -13.80 11.50 -7.45
C ASP A 216 -12.33 11.88 -7.66
N GLU A 217 -11.88 11.74 -8.91
CA GLU A 217 -10.51 12.04 -9.34
C GLU A 217 -10.15 13.51 -9.07
N THR A 218 -11.08 14.44 -9.28
CA THR A 218 -10.82 15.87 -9.13
C THR A 218 -10.63 16.25 -7.67
N ALA A 219 -11.49 15.75 -6.78
CA ALA A 219 -11.36 15.97 -5.35
C ALA A 219 -10.04 15.42 -4.81
N VAL A 220 -9.66 14.20 -5.21
CA VAL A 220 -8.42 13.55 -4.79
C VAL A 220 -7.20 14.34 -5.24
N LEU A 221 -7.11 14.71 -6.53
CA LEU A 221 -5.97 15.47 -7.05
C LEU A 221 -5.86 16.86 -6.40
N ASN A 222 -6.98 17.53 -6.14
CA ASN A 222 -6.98 18.80 -5.41
C ASN A 222 -6.45 18.64 -3.98
N ALA A 223 -6.90 17.62 -3.24
CA ALA A 223 -6.44 17.37 -1.89
C ALA A 223 -4.95 17.03 -1.84
N ILE A 224 -4.47 16.13 -2.71
CA ILE A 224 -3.07 15.70 -2.77
C ILE A 224 -2.15 16.87 -3.11
N SER A 225 -2.52 17.72 -4.08
CA SER A 225 -1.72 18.90 -4.46
C SER A 225 -1.59 19.94 -3.36
N GLN A 226 -2.48 19.91 -2.37
CA GLN A 226 -2.49 20.82 -1.21
C GLN A 226 -1.89 20.19 0.05
N GLY A 227 -1.30 19.00 -0.06
CA GLY A 227 -0.59 18.34 1.03
C GLY A 227 -1.50 17.58 2.01
N ALA A 228 -2.68 17.14 1.56
CA ALA A 228 -3.59 16.37 2.40
C ALA A 228 -2.95 15.08 2.94
N THR A 229 -3.13 14.82 4.24
CA THR A 229 -2.98 13.48 4.81
C THR A 229 -4.18 12.61 4.41
N PHE A 230 -4.12 11.28 4.58
CA PHE A 230 -5.22 10.41 4.15
C PHE A 230 -6.57 10.78 4.77
N GLN A 231 -6.59 11.23 6.03
CA GLN A 231 -7.81 11.62 6.73
C GLN A 231 -8.49 12.86 6.13
N GLN A 232 -7.76 13.64 5.33
CA GLN A 232 -8.25 14.83 4.64
C GLN A 232 -8.60 14.58 3.17
N VAL A 233 -8.22 13.42 2.62
CA VAL A 233 -8.54 13.05 1.24
C VAL A 233 -10.02 12.67 1.16
N THR A 234 -10.77 13.41 0.35
CA THR A 234 -12.16 13.08 -0.03
C THR A 234 -12.16 12.42 -1.41
N GLY A 235 -13.28 11.81 -1.82
CA GLY A 235 -13.38 11.17 -3.13
C GLY A 235 -12.76 9.77 -3.20
N VAL A 236 -12.60 9.09 -2.06
CA VAL A 236 -12.12 7.71 -1.96
C VAL A 236 -13.10 6.85 -1.17
N ARG A 237 -13.23 5.58 -1.56
CA ARG A 237 -13.90 4.52 -0.79
C ARG A 237 -12.88 3.50 -0.33
N LEU A 238 -12.99 3.07 0.92
CA LEU A 238 -12.17 1.99 1.47
C LEU A 238 -12.86 0.66 1.22
N LEU A 239 -12.17 -0.26 0.57
CA LEU A 239 -12.72 -1.55 0.17
C LEU A 239 -11.84 -2.65 0.76
N ALA A 240 -12.45 -3.69 1.31
CA ALA A 240 -11.76 -4.89 1.73
C ALA A 240 -12.28 -6.12 0.98
N PHE A 241 -11.36 -6.97 0.58
CA PHE A 241 -11.60 -8.22 -0.12
C PHE A 241 -11.02 -9.35 0.72
N THR A 242 -11.75 -10.45 0.83
CA THR A 242 -11.27 -11.67 1.46
C THR A 242 -10.93 -12.68 0.36
N CYS A 243 -9.92 -13.51 0.59
CA CYS A 243 -9.66 -14.65 -0.28
C CYS A 243 -10.97 -15.47 -0.44
N PRO A 244 -11.39 -15.80 -1.68
CA PRO A 244 -12.54 -16.66 -1.93
C PRO A 244 -12.42 -18.04 -1.28
#